data_AF-A0A2E7SSN0-F1
#
_entry.id   AF-A0A2E7SSN0-F1
#
_cell.length_a   1.000
_cell.length_b   1.000
_cell.length_c   1.000
_cell.angle_alpha   90.00
_cell.angle_beta   90.00
_cell.angle_gamma   90.00
#
_symmetry.space_group_name_H-M   'P 1'
#
loop_
_entity.id
_entity.type
_entity.pdbx_description
1 polymer ?
#
loop_
_entity_poly.entity_id
_entity_poly.type
_entity_poly.pdbx_seq_one_letter_code
_entity_poly.pdbx_strand_id
1 'polypeptide(L)'
;MKKTTLLPLSALLFCALHLNAQPKLDTKPLALEGDIASHLVAGVDQFLLDELAASVAKRSAYWDRDFSSHEAYVKSVEPNRKRLAHILGLRDARTAIAGLSFNARTDAPALVGQTDRITIHAVSWPAFRDVTGTGLLLEPRGRDVVANVVAIPDSGQIPEQIAGLALGLTPELQYARRL
;
A
#
# COMPACT_ATOMS: atom_id res chain seq x y z
N MET A 1 -44.97 -74.89 47.14
CA MET A 1 -45.21 -73.85 46.11
C MET A 1 -45.55 -72.56 46.87
N LYS A 2 -45.00 -71.36 46.66
CA LYS A 2 -43.90 -70.77 45.87
C LYS A 2 -43.46 -69.55 46.71
N LYS A 3 -42.15 -69.28 46.77
CA LYS A 3 -41.56 -68.10 47.43
C LYS A 3 -41.75 -66.87 46.54
N THR A 4 -41.99 -65.70 47.13
CA THR A 4 -41.70 -64.42 46.45
C THR A 4 -41.35 -63.32 47.44
N THR A 5 -40.05 -63.05 47.53
CA THR A 5 -39.41 -61.85 48.08
C THR A 5 -39.48 -60.69 47.08
N LEU A 6 -39.65 -59.46 47.54
CA LEU A 6 -39.46 -58.24 46.73
C LEU A 6 -38.47 -57.30 47.45
N LEU A 7 -37.30 -57.10 46.85
CA LEU A 7 -36.29 -56.08 47.20
C LEU A 7 -36.43 -54.88 46.24
N PRO A 8 -36.06 -53.65 46.65
CA PRO A 8 -36.17 -52.46 45.83
C PRO A 8 -34.94 -52.26 44.93
N LEU A 9 -35.18 -51.83 43.68
CA LEU A 9 -34.15 -51.52 42.68
C LEU A 9 -33.87 -50.02 42.71
N SER A 10 -32.75 -49.60 43.32
CA SER A 10 -32.16 -48.28 43.08
C SER A 10 -31.18 -48.39 41.92
N ALA A 11 -31.49 -47.74 40.80
CA ALA A 11 -30.59 -47.63 39.64
C ALA A 11 -29.69 -46.40 39.82
N LEU A 12 -28.40 -46.63 40.08
CA LEU A 12 -27.38 -45.58 40.01
C LEU A 12 -26.94 -45.41 38.55
N LEU A 13 -27.16 -44.20 38.04
CA LEU A 13 -26.75 -43.72 36.72
C LEU A 13 -25.22 -43.54 36.68
N PHE A 14 -24.49 -44.43 35.99
CA PHE A 14 -23.07 -44.22 35.67
C PHE A 14 -22.97 -43.60 34.27
N CYS A 15 -22.81 -42.28 34.23
CA CYS A 15 -22.46 -41.55 33.02
C CYS A 15 -20.97 -41.81 32.71
N ALA A 16 -20.68 -42.62 31.70
CA ALA A 16 -19.32 -42.90 31.28
C ALA A 16 -18.71 -41.65 30.63
N LEU A 17 -17.90 -40.91 31.38
CA LEU A 17 -17.00 -39.91 30.83
C LEU A 17 -15.94 -40.64 30.00
N HIS A 18 -16.15 -40.67 28.68
CA HIS A 18 -15.11 -41.08 27.74
C HIS A 18 -14.00 -40.02 27.75
N LEU A 19 -12.93 -40.25 28.53
CA LEU A 19 -11.63 -39.62 28.29
C LEU A 19 -11.15 -40.11 26.91
N ASN A 20 -11.47 -39.35 25.87
CA ASN A 20 -10.86 -39.56 24.56
C ASN A 20 -9.39 -39.15 24.67
N ALA A 21 -8.50 -40.14 24.79
CA ALA A 21 -7.08 -39.93 24.64
C ALA A 21 -6.81 -39.30 23.27
N GLN A 22 -5.94 -38.29 23.23
CA GLN A 22 -5.51 -37.67 21.99
C GLN A 22 -4.98 -38.75 21.03
N PRO A 23 -5.39 -38.75 19.75
CA PRO A 23 -4.92 -39.75 18.80
C PRO A 23 -3.39 -39.75 18.80
N LYS A 24 -2.79 -40.95 18.81
CA LYS A 24 -1.34 -41.10 18.78
C LYS A 24 -0.81 -40.42 17.53
N LEU A 25 -0.06 -39.34 17.72
CA LEU A 25 0.65 -38.67 16.64
C LEU A 25 1.78 -39.62 16.21
N ASP A 26 1.69 -40.19 15.00
CA ASP A 26 2.76 -41.01 14.39
C ASP A 26 3.91 -40.12 13.89
N THR A 27 4.42 -39.25 14.76
CA THR A 27 5.52 -38.34 14.49
C THR A 27 6.79 -38.80 15.20
N LYS A 28 7.95 -38.49 14.61
CA LYS A 28 9.24 -38.77 15.23
C LYS A 28 9.51 -37.75 16.35
N PRO A 29 10.22 -38.13 17.43
CA PRO A 29 10.66 -37.19 18.46
C PRO A 29 11.47 -36.04 17.84
N LEU A 30 11.21 -34.80 18.29
CA LEU A 30 11.97 -33.64 17.86
C LEU A 30 13.38 -33.72 18.47
N ALA A 31 14.37 -34.04 17.63
CA ALA A 31 15.78 -34.20 18.03
C ALA A 31 16.63 -32.96 17.71
N LEU A 32 16.02 -31.76 17.70
CA LEU A 32 16.73 -30.53 17.40
C LEU A 32 17.61 -30.13 18.58
N GLU A 33 18.91 -29.99 18.37
CA GLU A 33 19.87 -29.56 19.39
C GLU A 33 20.01 -28.04 19.40
N GLY A 34 20.34 -27.46 20.56
CA GLY A 34 20.55 -26.00 20.71
C GLY A 34 19.27 -25.21 21.04
N ASP A 35 19.30 -23.89 20.81
CA ASP A 35 18.15 -23.02 21.06
C ASP A 35 17.13 -23.11 19.92
N ILE A 36 16.07 -23.88 20.17
CA ILE A 36 14.97 -24.11 19.23
C ILE A 36 14.31 -22.78 18.80
N ALA A 37 14.24 -21.79 19.69
CA ALA A 37 13.63 -20.49 19.36
C ALA A 37 14.45 -19.76 18.29
N SER A 38 15.77 -19.72 18.44
CA SER A 38 16.69 -19.15 17.44
C SER A 38 16.59 -19.88 16.09
N HIS A 39 16.48 -21.20 16.08
CA HIS A 39 16.28 -21.96 14.84
C HIS A 39 14.96 -21.63 14.13
N LEU A 40 13.89 -21.45 14.90
CA LEU A 40 12.59 -21.04 14.33
C LEU A 40 12.67 -19.63 13.74
N VAL A 41 13.28 -18.67 14.44
CA VAL A 41 13.44 -17.30 13.95
C VAL A 41 14.26 -17.28 12.64
N ALA A 42 15.41 -17.95 12.61
CA ALA A 42 16.24 -18.03 11.42
C ALA A 42 15.53 -18.73 10.25
N GLY A 43 14.78 -19.79 10.53
CA GLY A 43 13.99 -20.50 9.51
C GLY A 43 12.85 -19.65 8.95
N VAL A 44 12.16 -18.88 9.80
CA VAL A 44 11.11 -17.94 9.37
C VAL A 44 11.71 -16.83 8.52
N ASP A 45 12.85 -16.25 8.91
CA ASP A 45 13.52 -15.20 8.13
C ASP A 45 13.92 -15.72 6.74
N GLN A 46 14.58 -16.88 6.69
CA GLN A 46 14.95 -17.51 5.41
C GLN A 46 13.72 -17.76 4.53
N PHE A 47 12.65 -18.32 5.10
CA PHE A 47 11.41 -18.57 4.36
C PHE A 47 10.80 -17.27 3.80
N LEU A 48 10.78 -16.19 4.58
CA LEU A 48 10.24 -14.91 4.13
C LEU A 48 11.10 -14.26 3.05
N LEU A 49 12.43 -14.38 3.14
CA LEU A 49 13.36 -13.93 2.10
C LEU A 49 13.15 -14.73 0.80
N ASP A 50 12.98 -16.04 0.90
CA ASP A 50 12.72 -16.91 -0.26
C ASP A 50 11.37 -16.57 -0.91
N GLU A 51 10.31 -16.35 -0.12
CA GLU A 51 9.01 -15.90 -0.64
C GLU A 51 9.08 -14.50 -1.26
N LEU A 52 9.86 -13.58 -0.69
CA LEU A 52 10.08 -12.25 -1.26
C LEU A 52 10.79 -12.36 -2.63
N ALA A 53 11.83 -13.18 -2.73
CA ALA A 53 12.53 -13.44 -3.99
C ALA A 53 11.59 -14.07 -5.03
N ALA A 54 10.84 -15.11 -4.63
CA ALA A 54 9.89 -15.78 -5.50
C ALA A 54 8.73 -14.85 -5.94
N SER A 55 8.35 -13.87 -5.12
CA SER A 55 7.26 -12.92 -5.41
C SER A 55 7.48 -12.15 -6.71
N VAL A 56 8.73 -11.86 -7.07
CA VAL A 56 9.07 -11.13 -8.31
C VAL A 56 8.64 -11.92 -9.53
N ALA A 57 8.97 -13.22 -9.57
CA ALA A 57 8.57 -14.12 -10.65
C ALA A 57 7.05 -14.36 -10.66
N LYS A 58 6.44 -14.54 -9.48
CA LYS A 58 4.99 -14.75 -9.35
C LYS A 58 4.18 -13.53 -9.79
N ARG A 59 4.71 -12.30 -9.69
CA ARG A 59 3.96 -11.06 -9.98
C ARG A 59 3.47 -10.99 -11.42
N SER A 60 4.26 -11.45 -12.38
CA SER A 60 3.92 -11.37 -13.82
C SER A 60 2.66 -12.17 -14.17
N ALA A 61 2.39 -13.27 -13.46
CA ALA A 61 1.20 -14.10 -13.66
C ALA A 61 -0.13 -13.36 -13.37
N TYR A 62 -0.08 -12.26 -12.62
CA TYR A 62 -1.24 -11.41 -12.35
C TYR A 62 -1.44 -10.31 -13.40
N TRP A 63 -0.61 -10.26 -14.45
CA TRP A 63 -0.67 -9.24 -15.50
C TRP A 63 -0.82 -9.87 -16.88
N ASP A 64 -2.05 -9.90 -17.38
CA ASP A 64 -2.34 -10.22 -18.79
C ASP A 64 -2.41 -8.92 -19.59
N ARG A 65 -1.24 -8.38 -19.96
CA ARG A 65 -1.12 -7.07 -20.62
C ARG A 65 -1.17 -7.23 -22.13
N ASP A 66 -2.18 -6.64 -22.76
CA ASP A 66 -2.28 -6.55 -24.21
C ASP A 66 -1.59 -5.28 -24.71
N PHE A 67 -0.51 -5.43 -25.49
CA PHE A 67 0.25 -4.32 -26.05
C PHE A 67 -0.10 -4.02 -27.52
N SER A 68 -1.14 -4.64 -28.08
CA SER A 68 -1.55 -4.46 -29.48
C SER A 68 -2.05 -3.04 -29.78
N SER A 69 -2.64 -2.36 -28.80
CA SER A 69 -3.08 -0.97 -28.90
C SER A 69 -3.25 -0.34 -27.52
N HIS A 70 -3.39 0.99 -27.48
CA HIS A 70 -3.66 1.70 -26.23
C HIS A 70 -4.99 1.26 -25.58
N GLU A 71 -6.05 1.14 -26.37
CA GLU A 71 -7.37 0.72 -25.88
C GLU A 71 -7.34 -0.71 -25.33
N ALA A 72 -6.69 -1.63 -26.06
CA ALA A 72 -6.52 -3.01 -25.63
C ALA A 72 -5.72 -3.10 -24.32
N TYR A 73 -4.65 -2.32 -24.19
CA TYR A 73 -3.87 -2.24 -22.96
C TYR A 73 -4.72 -1.79 -21.78
N VAL A 74 -5.46 -0.68 -21.93
CA VAL A 74 -6.34 -0.14 -20.88
C VAL A 74 -7.35 -1.19 -20.44
N LYS A 75 -7.99 -1.89 -21.39
CA LYS A 75 -8.95 -2.95 -21.10
C LYS A 75 -8.31 -4.14 -20.37
N SER A 76 -7.13 -4.56 -20.80
CA SER A 76 -6.42 -5.73 -20.26
C SER A 76 -6.01 -5.53 -18.79
N VAL A 77 -5.64 -4.31 -18.39
CA VAL A 77 -5.21 -4.00 -17.01
C VAL A 77 -6.36 -3.59 -16.09
N GLU A 78 -7.58 -3.44 -16.60
CA GLU A 78 -8.73 -2.94 -15.85
C GLU A 78 -9.04 -3.74 -14.57
N PRO A 79 -8.96 -5.10 -14.54
CA PRO A 79 -9.16 -5.85 -13.31
C PRO A 79 -8.16 -5.47 -12.20
N ASN A 80 -6.89 -5.25 -12.57
CA ASN A 80 -5.85 -4.84 -11.64
C ASN A 80 -6.06 -3.41 -11.14
N ARG A 81 -6.54 -2.49 -12.00
CA ARG A 81 -6.92 -1.13 -11.59
C ARG A 81 -8.06 -1.13 -10.59
N LYS A 82 -9.11 -1.93 -10.83
CA LYS A 82 -10.24 -2.09 -9.90
C LYS A 82 -9.80 -2.67 -8.56
N ARG A 83 -8.95 -3.70 -8.59
CA ARG A 83 -8.38 -4.29 -7.37
C ARG A 83 -7.53 -3.28 -6.59
N LEU A 84 -6.67 -2.53 -7.26
CA LEU A 84 -5.86 -1.49 -6.64
C LEU A 84 -6.75 -0.40 -6.02
N ALA A 85 -7.76 0.07 -6.74
CA ALA A 85 -8.72 1.05 -6.23
C ALA A 85 -9.42 0.56 -4.96
N HIS A 86 -9.82 -0.72 -4.92
CA HIS A 86 -10.40 -1.33 -3.72
C HIS A 86 -9.43 -1.34 -2.54
N ILE A 87 -8.18 -1.78 -2.75
CA ILE A 87 -7.14 -1.82 -1.70
C ILE A 87 -6.85 -0.41 -1.16
N LEU A 88 -6.77 0.59 -2.04
CA LEU A 88 -6.53 1.98 -1.69
C LEU A 88 -7.76 2.67 -1.08
N GLY A 89 -8.93 2.03 -1.06
CA GLY A 89 -10.17 2.63 -0.57
C GLY A 89 -10.73 3.73 -1.48
N LEU A 90 -10.36 3.77 -2.76
CA LEU A 90 -10.90 4.71 -3.76
C LEU A 90 -12.33 4.31 -4.14
N ARG A 91 -13.30 4.73 -3.32
CA ARG A 91 -14.73 4.43 -3.48
C ARG A 91 -15.53 5.59 -4.07
N ASP A 92 -15.11 6.81 -3.76
CA ASP A 92 -15.80 8.03 -4.16
C ASP A 92 -15.33 8.48 -5.55
N ALA A 93 -16.24 9.09 -6.33
CA ALA A 93 -15.87 9.69 -7.60
C ALA A 93 -14.85 10.82 -7.37
N ARG A 94 -13.84 10.91 -8.23
CA ARG A 94 -12.86 12.00 -8.19
C ARG A 94 -13.56 13.34 -8.41
N THR A 95 -13.28 14.32 -7.57
CA THR A 95 -13.73 15.70 -7.77
C THR A 95 -13.12 16.26 -9.06
N ALA A 96 -13.96 16.65 -10.01
CA ALA A 96 -13.51 17.32 -11.22
C ALA A 96 -12.97 18.71 -10.88
N ILE A 97 -11.88 19.10 -11.53
CA ILE A 97 -11.28 20.44 -11.42
C ILE A 97 -11.12 21.02 -12.82
N ALA A 98 -11.46 22.30 -12.97
CA ALA A 98 -11.23 23.03 -14.23
C ALA A 98 -9.76 23.43 -14.39
N GLY A 99 -9.05 23.61 -13.27
CA GLY A 99 -7.65 24.00 -13.21
C GLY A 99 -7.17 24.14 -11.78
N LEU A 100 -5.90 24.52 -11.63
CA LEU A 100 -5.30 24.84 -10.33
C LEU A 100 -5.61 26.30 -9.98
N SER A 101 -5.84 26.58 -8.70
CA SER A 101 -6.02 27.93 -8.18
C SER A 101 -4.68 28.50 -7.73
N PHE A 102 -4.35 29.73 -8.15
CA PHE A 102 -3.19 30.45 -7.62
C PHE A 102 -3.44 30.92 -6.19
N ASN A 103 -2.53 30.58 -5.27
CA ASN A 103 -2.64 30.97 -3.87
C ASN A 103 -2.07 32.38 -3.67
N ALA A 104 -2.91 33.41 -3.90
CA ALA A 104 -2.55 34.81 -3.68
C ALA A 104 -3.41 35.45 -2.58
N ARG A 105 -2.82 36.39 -1.83
CA ARG A 105 -3.48 37.28 -0.88
C ARG A 105 -3.09 38.72 -1.20
N THR A 106 -3.85 39.68 -0.68
CA THR A 106 -3.61 41.12 -0.91
C THR A 106 -2.22 41.59 -0.49
N ASP A 107 -1.58 40.90 0.44
CA ASP A 107 -0.23 41.16 0.97
C ASP A 107 0.84 40.16 0.45
N ALA A 108 0.46 39.11 -0.29
CA ALA A 108 1.37 38.04 -0.69
C ALA A 108 0.99 37.46 -2.07
N PRO A 109 1.85 37.58 -3.10
CA PRO A 109 1.56 37.03 -4.43
C PRO A 109 1.66 35.50 -4.43
N ALA A 110 1.00 34.86 -5.40
CA ALA A 110 1.19 33.44 -5.65
C ALA A 110 2.58 33.10 -6.22
N LEU A 111 3.28 34.09 -6.79
CA LEU A 111 4.65 33.94 -7.28
C LEU A 111 5.60 33.77 -6.09
N VAL A 112 6.17 32.57 -5.94
CA VAL A 112 7.07 32.21 -4.82
C VAL A 112 8.52 32.06 -5.24
N GLY A 113 8.79 32.02 -6.55
CA GLY A 113 10.17 32.02 -7.06
C GLY A 113 10.24 32.21 -8.56
N GLN A 114 11.38 32.71 -9.02
CA GLN A 114 11.62 32.96 -10.43
C GLN A 114 13.11 32.80 -10.75
N THR A 115 13.38 32.26 -11.92
CA THR A 115 14.71 32.25 -12.55
C THR A 115 14.58 32.72 -13.99
N ASP A 116 15.67 32.72 -14.74
CA ASP A 116 15.65 33.02 -16.19
C ASP A 116 14.89 31.95 -16.99
N ARG A 117 14.69 30.75 -16.43
CA ARG A 117 14.12 29.59 -17.14
C ARG A 117 12.73 29.20 -16.68
N ILE A 118 12.36 29.50 -15.44
CA ILE A 118 11.09 29.07 -14.84
C ILE A 118 10.51 30.14 -13.93
N THR A 119 9.19 30.13 -13.84
CA THR A 119 8.38 30.84 -12.84
C THR A 119 7.73 29.80 -11.93
N ILE A 120 7.72 30.03 -10.63
CA ILE A 120 7.18 29.09 -9.65
C ILE A 120 6.05 29.74 -8.88
N HIS A 121 4.87 29.12 -8.92
CA HIS A 121 3.67 29.60 -8.28
C HIS A 121 3.16 28.63 -7.20
N ALA A 122 2.76 29.15 -6.04
CA ALA A 122 2.00 28.40 -5.06
C ALA A 122 0.56 28.21 -5.57
N VAL A 123 0.09 26.97 -5.56
CA VAL A 123 -1.23 26.61 -6.10
C VAL A 123 -1.99 25.67 -5.15
N SER A 124 -3.31 25.60 -5.34
CA SER A 124 -4.19 24.68 -4.63
C SER A 124 -5.27 24.10 -5.54
N TRP A 125 -5.84 22.98 -5.13
CA TRP A 125 -6.94 22.31 -5.81
C TRP A 125 -7.79 21.52 -4.81
N PRO A 126 -9.10 21.33 -5.06
CA PRO A 126 -9.91 20.43 -4.24
C PRO A 126 -9.44 18.99 -4.46
N ALA A 127 -9.04 18.32 -3.39
CA ALA A 127 -8.55 16.94 -3.44
C ALA A 127 -9.72 15.96 -3.34
N PHE A 128 -10.47 16.02 -2.24
CA PHE A 128 -11.70 15.28 -2.03
C PHE A 128 -12.50 15.94 -0.91
N ARG A 129 -13.83 15.98 -1.04
CA ARG A 129 -14.72 16.61 -0.03
C ARG A 129 -14.24 18.03 0.31
N ASP A 130 -13.98 18.30 1.58
CA ASP A 130 -13.48 19.54 2.16
C ASP A 130 -11.94 19.61 2.25
N VAL A 131 -11.23 18.60 1.74
CA VAL A 131 -9.77 18.56 1.72
C VAL A 131 -9.22 19.27 0.48
N THR A 132 -8.29 20.21 0.73
CA THR A 132 -7.58 20.95 -0.30
C THR A 132 -6.15 20.44 -0.41
N GLY A 133 -5.73 20.09 -1.63
CA GLY A 133 -4.33 19.85 -1.96
C GLY A 133 -3.62 21.17 -2.23
N THR A 134 -2.35 21.25 -1.83
CA THR A 134 -1.47 22.38 -2.11
C THR A 134 -0.19 21.89 -2.77
N GLY A 135 0.44 22.76 -3.54
CA GLY A 135 1.70 22.45 -4.19
C GLY A 135 2.27 23.62 -4.96
N LEU A 136 3.23 23.31 -5.83
CA LEU A 136 3.93 24.26 -6.67
C LEU A 136 3.64 23.97 -8.15
N LEU A 137 3.32 25.01 -8.89
CA LEU A 137 3.26 24.99 -10.35
C LEU A 137 4.53 25.67 -10.89
N LEU A 138 5.32 24.92 -11.67
CA LEU A 138 6.53 25.41 -12.32
C LEU A 138 6.25 25.59 -13.80
N GLU A 139 6.32 26.82 -14.29
CA GLU A 139 6.08 27.14 -15.69
C GLU A 139 7.36 27.60 -16.37
N PRO A 140 7.66 27.11 -17.58
CA PRO A 140 8.84 27.56 -18.32
C PRO A 140 8.70 29.01 -18.78
N ARG A 141 9.82 29.73 -18.83
CA ARG A 141 9.90 31.10 -19.34
C ARG A 141 10.62 31.12 -20.68
N GLY A 142 10.06 31.85 -21.65
CA GLY A 142 10.68 32.06 -22.97
C GLY A 142 10.74 30.82 -23.86
N ARG A 143 10.02 29.74 -23.51
CA ARG A 143 9.88 28.52 -24.32
C ARG A 143 8.46 27.98 -24.17
N ASP A 144 8.00 27.27 -25.20
CA ASP A 144 6.68 26.65 -25.20
C ASP A 144 6.62 25.45 -24.25
N VAL A 145 5.43 25.21 -23.68
CA VAL A 145 5.15 24.04 -22.85
C VAL A 145 4.96 22.83 -23.75
N VAL A 146 5.87 21.86 -23.64
CA VAL A 146 5.83 20.61 -24.44
C VAL A 146 5.18 19.43 -23.71
N ALA A 147 5.13 19.47 -22.39
CA ALA A 147 4.57 18.41 -21.55
C ALA A 147 4.17 18.93 -20.16
N ASN A 148 3.27 18.21 -19.50
CA ASN A 148 2.94 18.40 -18.08
C ASN A 148 3.51 17.23 -17.28
N VAL A 149 4.26 17.53 -16.22
CA VAL A 149 4.90 16.52 -15.37
C VAL A 149 4.46 16.73 -13.92
N VAL A 150 4.07 15.63 -13.25
CA VAL A 150 3.80 15.63 -11.81
C VAL A 150 5.05 15.14 -11.09
N ALA A 151 5.77 16.07 -10.46
CA ALA A 151 6.94 15.76 -9.66
C ALA A 151 6.51 15.48 -8.20
N ILE A 152 6.75 14.27 -7.72
CA ILE A 152 6.43 13.86 -6.34
C ILE A 152 7.75 13.73 -5.57
N PRO A 153 7.96 14.46 -4.46
CA PRO A 153 9.15 14.35 -3.62
C PRO A 153 9.21 13.01 -2.87
N ASP A 154 10.39 12.66 -2.36
CA ASP A 154 10.50 11.60 -1.35
C ASP A 154 9.70 11.98 -0.09
N SER A 155 9.25 10.98 0.67
CA SER A 155 8.60 11.13 1.98
C SER A 155 9.32 12.05 2.96
N GLY A 156 10.66 12.15 2.89
CA GLY A 156 11.46 13.03 3.75
C GLY A 156 11.66 14.45 3.21
N GLN A 157 11.08 14.79 2.06
CA GLN A 157 11.34 16.03 1.33
C GLN A 157 10.06 16.85 1.15
N ILE A 158 10.21 18.17 1.13
CA ILE A 158 9.11 19.09 0.80
C ILE A 158 9.18 19.54 -0.68
N PRO A 159 8.05 19.90 -1.32
CA PRO A 159 8.03 20.36 -2.70
C PRO A 159 9.00 21.50 -2.99
N GLU A 160 9.16 22.44 -2.05
CA GLU A 160 10.07 23.57 -2.13
C GLU A 160 11.53 23.14 -2.26
N GLN A 161 11.93 22.02 -1.63
CA GLN A 161 13.30 21.51 -1.71
C GLN A 161 13.60 20.99 -3.11
N ILE A 162 12.73 20.14 -3.68
CA ILE A 162 12.94 19.60 -5.03
C ILE A 162 12.80 20.66 -6.14
N ALA A 163 12.12 21.78 -5.83
CA ALA A 163 12.03 22.97 -6.67
C ALA A 163 13.21 23.95 -6.50
N GLY A 164 14.06 23.77 -5.48
CA GLY A 164 15.19 24.65 -5.19
C GLY A 164 14.82 25.96 -4.48
N LEU A 165 13.65 26.04 -3.86
CA LEU A 165 13.18 27.16 -3.04
C LEU A 165 13.57 27.03 -1.56
N ALA A 166 13.86 25.81 -1.09
CA ALA A 166 14.28 25.54 0.28
C ALA A 166 15.63 24.82 0.33
N LEU A 167 16.38 25.04 1.40
CA LEU A 167 17.64 24.35 1.68
C LEU A 167 17.40 22.86 2.02
N GLY A 168 18.45 22.04 1.89
CA GLY A 168 18.44 20.64 2.31
C GLY A 168 18.64 19.62 1.20
N LEU A 169 18.68 20.05 -0.07
CA LEU A 169 19.01 19.20 -1.21
C LEU A 169 20.13 19.81 -2.06
N THR A 170 21.02 18.96 -2.57
CA THR A 170 22.01 19.36 -3.57
C THR A 170 21.31 19.71 -4.89
N PRO A 171 21.93 20.52 -5.77
CA PRO A 171 21.32 20.93 -7.04
C PRO A 171 20.86 19.75 -7.93
N GLU A 172 21.53 18.60 -7.84
CA GLU A 172 21.21 17.40 -8.61
C GLU A 172 19.92 16.73 -8.14
N LEU A 173 19.51 16.94 -6.89
CA LEU A 173 18.26 16.45 -6.32
C LEU A 173 17.12 17.47 -6.44
N GLN A 174 17.40 18.69 -6.91
CA GLN A 174 16.39 19.68 -7.29
C GLN A 174 15.87 19.39 -8.70
N TYR A 175 15.31 18.20 -8.92
CA TYR A 175 14.95 17.75 -10.26
C TYR A 175 13.75 18.48 -10.86
N ALA A 176 12.79 18.95 -10.05
CA ALA A 176 11.56 19.55 -10.54
C ALA A 176 11.80 20.79 -11.43
N ARG A 177 12.86 21.56 -11.15
CA ARG A 177 13.26 22.76 -11.93
C ARG A 177 13.98 22.45 -13.25
N ARG A 178 14.17 21.17 -13.60
CA ARG A 178 14.91 20.73 -14.81
C ARG A 178 14.06 19.89 -15.78
N LEU A 179 12.81 19.59 -15.41
CA LEU A 179 11.89 18.78 -16.22
C LEU A 179 11.34 19.57 -17.43
#